data_AF-A0A7Y5H760-F1
#
_entry.id   AF-A0A7Y5H760-F1
#
_cell.length_a   1.000
_cell.length_b   1.000
_cell.length_c   1.000
_cell.angle_alpha   90.00
_cell.angle_beta   90.00
_cell.angle_gamma   90.00
#
_symmetry.space_group_name_H-M   'P 1'
#
loop_
_entity.id
_entity.type
_entity.pdbx_description
1 polymer ?
#
loop_
_entity_poly.entity_id
_entity_poly.type
_entity_poly.pdbx_seq_one_letter_code
_entity_poly.pdbx_strand_id
1 'polypeptide(L)' 'MAKLNVDELKKDMDAQKKAVAAIRTASKDRRKDVKLRESRKELKRLQRRWRLATGKKIAAQRKAAGGDEKKG' A
#
# COMPACT_ATOMS: atom_id res chain seq x y z
N MET A 1 2.73 19.88 8.79
CA MET A 1 2.24 18.50 8.61
C MET A 1 2.08 18.24 7.12
N ALA A 2 2.92 17.40 6.51
CA ALA A 2 2.77 17.06 5.10
C ALA A 2 1.40 16.38 4.90
N LYS A 3 0.56 16.93 4.03
CA LYS A 3 -0.70 16.30 3.59
C LYS A 3 -0.35 14.91 3.08
N LEU A 4 -0.75 13.88 3.82
CA LEU A 4 -0.49 12.49 3.47
C LEU A 4 -1.44 12.17 2.31
N ASN A 5 -0.98 12.41 1.09
CA ASN A 5 -1.81 12.35 -0.11
C ASN A 5 -2.03 10.87 -0.47
N VAL A 6 -3.23 10.37 -0.19
CA VAL A 6 -3.59 8.96 -0.38
C VAL A 6 -3.43 8.54 -1.85
N ASP A 7 -3.64 9.48 -2.78
CA ASP A 7 -3.54 9.24 -4.21
C ASP A 7 -2.08 9.09 -4.67
N GLU A 8 -1.15 9.86 -4.09
CA GLU A 8 0.29 9.66 -4.32
C GLU A 8 0.75 8.32 -3.75
N LEU A 9 0.32 7.98 -2.53
CA LEU A 9 0.59 6.66 -1.95
C LEU A 9 0.07 5.51 -2.81
N LYS A 10 -1.07 5.69 -3.48
CA LYS A 10 -1.63 4.70 -4.41
C LYS A 10 -0.75 4.57 -5.66
N LYS A 11 -0.33 5.68 -6.25
CA LYS A 11 0.60 5.70 -7.39
C LYS A 11 1.93 5.02 -7.03
N ASP A 12 2.50 5.35 -5.87
CA ASP A 12 3.73 4.74 -5.36
C ASP A 12 3.58 3.25 -5.13
N MET A 13 2.45 2.82 -4.54
CA MET A 13 2.15 1.40 -4.38
C MET A 13 2.08 0.66 -5.71
N ASP A 14 1.45 1.23 -6.72
CA ASP A 14 1.29 0.59 -8.03
C ASP A 14 2.61 0.57 -8.80
N ALA A 15 3.42 1.64 -8.73
CA ALA A 15 4.79 1.65 -9.22
C ALA A 15 5.65 0.56 -8.55
N GLN A 16 5.56 0.44 -7.22
CA GLN A 16 6.32 -0.56 -6.48
C GLN A 16 5.87 -2.00 -6.78
N LYS A 17 4.57 -2.23 -7.03
CA LYS A 17 4.08 -3.54 -7.50
C LYS A 17 4.67 -3.90 -8.86
N LYS A 18 4.71 -2.95 -9.80
CA LYS A 18 5.35 -3.16 -11.11
C LYS A 18 6.84 -3.47 -10.97
N ALA A 19 7.55 -2.75 -10.10
CA ALA A 19 8.96 -3.02 -9.81
C ALA A 19 9.19 -4.42 -9.22
N VAL A 20 8.38 -4.82 -8.22
CA VAL A 20 8.44 -6.17 -7.65
C VAL A 20 8.16 -7.23 -8.72
N ALA A 21 7.18 -6.99 -9.61
CA ALA A 21 6.86 -7.91 -10.69
C ALA A 21 8.02 -8.05 -11.68
N ALA A 22 8.60 -6.93 -12.12
CA ALA A 22 9.74 -6.89 -13.04
C ALA A 22 10.99 -7.56 -12.47
N ILE A 23 11.32 -7.31 -11.20
CA ILE A 23 12.43 -7.99 -10.53
C ILE A 23 12.12 -9.48 -10.39
N ARG A 24 10.88 -9.85 -10.02
CA ARG A 24 10.47 -11.25 -9.90
C ARG A 24 10.60 -12.01 -11.22
N THR A 25 10.31 -11.39 -12.35
CA THR A 25 10.45 -12.00 -13.68
C THR A 25 11.90 -12.07 -14.14
N ALA A 26 12.72 -11.07 -13.81
CA ALA A 26 14.14 -11.05 -14.16
C ALA A 26 15.01 -11.96 -13.25
N SER A 27 14.53 -12.27 -12.05
CA SER A 27 15.29 -13.01 -11.04
C SER A 27 15.32 -14.51 -11.32
N LYS A 28 16.54 -15.07 -11.48
CA LYS A 28 16.77 -16.52 -11.62
C LYS A 28 16.51 -17.29 -10.32
N ASP A 29 16.89 -16.72 -9.17
CA ASP A 29 16.61 -17.28 -7.83
C ASP A 29 15.93 -16.23 -6.94
N ARG A 30 14.60 -16.28 -6.95
CA ARG A 30 13.72 -15.37 -6.20
C ARG A 30 13.92 -15.42 -4.67
N ARG A 31 14.50 -16.49 -4.12
CA ARG A 31 14.72 -16.62 -2.66
C ARG A 31 16.01 -15.94 -2.23
N LYS A 32 17.03 -15.95 -3.08
CA LYS A 32 18.33 -15.30 -2.83
C LYS A 32 18.40 -13.86 -3.31
N ASP A 33 17.48 -13.44 -4.18
CA ASP A 33 17.44 -12.08 -4.72
C ASP A 33 17.17 -11.02 -3.64
N VAL A 34 18.24 -10.30 -3.28
CA VAL A 34 18.21 -9.20 -2.31
C VAL A 34 17.33 -8.06 -2.80
N LYS A 35 17.39 -7.70 -4.10
CA LYS A 35 16.59 -6.61 -4.67
C LYS A 35 15.11 -6.95 -4.58
N LEU A 36 14.72 -8.18 -4.87
CA LEU A 36 13.33 -8.63 -4.74
C LEU A 36 12.83 -8.53 -3.28
N ARG A 37 13.68 -8.89 -2.30
CA ARG A 37 13.34 -8.81 -0.87
C ARG A 37 13.16 -7.36 -0.42
N GLU A 38 14.09 -6.47 -0.78
CA GLU A 38 13.99 -5.05 -0.45
C GLU A 38 12.78 -4.39 -1.11
N SER A 39 12.52 -4.69 -2.39
CA SER A 39 11.34 -4.16 -3.07
C SER A 39 10.03 -4.65 -2.44
N ARG A 40 9.98 -5.89 -1.93
CA ARG A 40 8.82 -6.41 -1.18
C ARG A 40 8.66 -5.73 0.19
N LYS A 41 9.76 -5.45 0.90
CA LYS A 41 9.71 -4.71 2.17
C LYS A 41 9.15 -3.31 1.95
N GLU A 42 9.59 -2.64 0.89
CA GLU A 42 9.11 -1.29 0.55
C GLU A 42 7.63 -1.29 0.17
N LEU A 43 7.18 -2.28 -0.61
CA LEU A 43 5.75 -2.45 -0.90
C LEU A 43 4.91 -2.62 0.38
N LYS A 44 5.39 -3.40 1.36
CA LYS A 44 4.71 -3.57 2.65
C LYS A 44 4.66 -2.27 3.45
N ARG A 45 5.72 -1.44 3.42
CA ARG A 45 5.75 -0.13 4.07
C ARG A 45 4.72 0.80 3.45
N LEU A 46 4.66 0.87 2.12
CA LEU A 46 3.67 1.67 1.39
C LEU A 46 2.24 1.21 1.71
N GLN A 47 1.98 -0.10 1.73
CA GLN A 47 0.67 -0.67 2.13
C GLN A 47 0.30 -0.32 3.58
N ARG A 48 1.27 -0.31 4.50
CA ARG A 48 1.03 0.11 5.89
C ARG A 48 0.70 1.60 5.96
N ARG A 49 1.47 2.45 5.27
CA ARG A 49 1.21 3.90 5.19
C ARG A 49 -0.16 4.18 4.59
N TRP A 50 -0.50 3.49 3.51
CA TRP A 50 -1.82 3.58 2.88
C TRP A 50 -2.92 3.18 3.85
N ARG A 51 -2.81 2.03 4.55
CA ARG A 51 -3.79 1.61 5.56
C ARG A 51 -3.93 2.60 6.72
N LEU A 52 -2.86 3.26 7.14
CA LEU A 52 -2.95 4.30 8.19
C LEU A 52 -3.63 5.56 7.66
N ALA A 53 -3.35 5.94 6.41
CA ALA A 53 -3.98 7.08 5.76
C ALA A 53 -5.46 6.84 5.49
N THR A 54 -5.81 5.68 4.93
CA THR A 54 -7.20 5.28 4.64
C THR A 54 -7.94 4.85 5.88
N GLY A 55 -7.30 4.19 6.84
CA GLY A 55 -7.90 3.83 8.13
C GLY A 55 -8.29 5.06 8.94
N LYS A 56 -7.46 6.11 8.95
CA LYS A 56 -7.84 7.42 9.50
C LYS A 56 -9.02 8.05 8.73
N LYS A 57 -9.03 7.95 7.40
CA LYS A 57 -10.14 8.43 6.56
C LYS A 57 -11.44 7.65 6.82
N ILE A 58 -11.37 6.33 6.95
CA ILE A 58 -12.50 5.44 7.24
C ILE A 58 -13.00 5.65 8.67
N ALA A 59 -12.11 5.87 9.66
CA ALA A 59 -12.53 6.20 11.02
C ALA A 59 -13.21 7.58 11.08
N ALA A 60 -12.68 8.57 10.36
CA ALA A 60 -13.33 9.87 10.20
C ALA A 60 -14.68 9.76 9.47
N GLN A 61 -14.75 8.94 8.43
CA GLN A 61 -16.00 8.65 7.70
C GLN A 61 -16.99 7.86 8.55
N ARG A 62 -16.56 6.88 9.34
CA ARG A 62 -17.42 6.11 10.28
C ARG A 62 -17.98 6.98 11.40
N LYS A 63 -17.22 7.99 11.84
CA LYS A 63 -17.72 9.00 12.78
C LYS A 63 -18.74 9.94 12.11
N ALA A 64 -18.65 10.14 10.79
CA ALA A 64 -19.62 10.92 10.00
C ALA A 64 -20.81 10.09 9.49
N ALA A 65 -20.65 8.77 9.34
CA ALA A 65 -21.64 7.80 8.87
C ALA A 65 -22.19 6.98 10.05
N GLY A 66 -22.41 7.63 11.21
CA GLY A 66 -23.16 7.09 12.35
C GLY A 66 -24.68 6.99 12.08
N GLY A 67 -25.01 6.63 10.85
CA GLY A 67 -26.33 6.43 10.31
C GLY A 67 -26.12 5.87 8.91
N ASP A 68 -26.70 4.71 8.67
CA ASP A 68 -26.84 4.02 7.39
C ASP A 68 -25.90 2.84 7.07
N GLU A 69 -26.54 1.67 7.15
CA GLU A 69 -26.25 0.37 6.52
C GLU A 69 -25.02 -0.42 7.01
N LYS A 70 -25.15 -1.51 7.79
CA LYS A 70 -25.94 -2.76 7.63
C LYS A 70 -25.54 -3.58 6.39
N LYS A 71 -25.38 -4.89 6.64
CA LYS A 71 -25.16 -6.06 5.75
C LYS A 71 -23.69 -6.37 5.46
N GLY A 72 -23.26 -7.63 5.45
CA GLY A 72 -23.98 -8.90 5.32
C GLY A 72 -23.14 -9.78 4.40
#